data_AF-A0A5R9C718-F1
#
_entry.id   AF-A0A5R9C718-F1
#
_cell.length_a   1.000
_cell.length_b   1.000
_cell.length_c   1.000
_cell.angle_alpha   90.00
_cell.angle_beta   90.00
_cell.angle_gamma   90.00
#
_symmetry.space_group_name_H-M   'P 1'
#
loop_
_entity.id
_entity.type
_entity.pdbx_description
1 polymer ?
#
loop_
_entity_poly.entity_id
_entity_poly.type
_entity_poly.pdbx_seq_one_letter_code
_entity_poly.pdbx_strand_id
1 'polypeptide(L)' 'MIDKYKRFAKEHPYANVILVAVLASIIGISIEYIVNKDFIGGGLYTVLTLVLIQFIIIKRRKRKDED' A
#
# COMPACT_ATOMS: atom_id res chain seq x y z
N MET A 1 -8.28 7.23 -17.77
CA MET A 1 -7.57 6.22 -16.95
C MET A 1 -7.58 6.56 -15.46
N ILE A 2 -7.22 7.80 -15.07
CA ILE A 2 -7.19 8.24 -13.67
C ILE A 2 -8.55 8.15 -12.98
N ASP A 3 -9.65 8.50 -13.65
CA ASP A 3 -10.99 8.46 -13.02
C ASP A 3 -11.48 7.04 -12.76
N LYS A 4 -11.11 6.09 -13.63
CA LYS A 4 -11.40 4.66 -13.42
C LYS A 4 -10.65 4.11 -12.21
N TYR A 5 -9.39 4.52 -12.04
CA TYR A 5 -8.60 4.18 -10.85
C TYR A 5 -9.14 4.84 -9.58
N LYS A 6 -9.51 6.13 -9.62
CA LYS A 6 -10.15 6.83 -8.49
C LYS A 6 -11.43 6.12 -8.03
N ARG A 7 -12.25 5.65 -8.98
CA ARG A 7 -13.46 4.89 -8.68
C ARG A 7 -13.15 3.55 -8.02
N PHE A 8 -12.21 2.80 -8.59
CA PHE A 8 -11.72 1.54 -7.99
C PHE A 8 -11.17 1.75 -6.56
N ALA A 9 -10.38 2.80 -6.34
CA ALA A 9 -9.80 3.10 -5.03
C ALA A 9 -10.86 3.46 -3.97
N LYS A 10 -11.99 4.05 -4.38
CA LYS A 10 -13.13 4.32 -3.50
C LYS A 10 -13.96 3.06 -3.22
N GLU A 11 -14.27 2.27 -4.26
CA GLU A 11 -15.11 1.07 -4.13
C GLU A 11 -14.37 -0.05 -3.39
N HIS A 12 -13.06 -0.18 -3.60
CA HIS A 12 -12.23 -1.24 -3.03
C HIS A 12 -10.98 -0.69 -2.30
N PRO A 13 -11.16 0.02 -1.17
CA PRO A 13 -10.07 0.70 -0.49
C PRO A 13 -8.99 -0.25 0.04
N TYR A 14 -9.36 -1.45 0.53
CA TYR A 14 -8.40 -2.47 0.97
C TYR A 14 -7.60 -3.05 -0.20
N ALA A 15 -8.25 -3.35 -1.33
CA ALA A 15 -7.58 -3.85 -2.53
C ALA A 15 -6.62 -2.81 -3.11
N ASN A 16 -7.01 -1.52 -3.05
CA ASN A 16 -6.14 -0.43 -3.46
C ASN A 16 -4.87 -0.34 -2.61
N VAL A 17 -4.97 -0.49 -1.28
CA VAL A 17 -3.80 -0.50 -0.39
C VAL A 17 -2.86 -1.65 -0.73
N ILE A 18 -3.39 -2.86 -0.97
CA ILE A 18 -2.58 -4.02 -1.36
C ILE A 18 -1.90 -3.78 -2.70
N LEU A 19 -2.63 -3.25 -3.69
CA LEU A 19 -2.08 -2.95 -5.01
C LEU A 19 -0.91 -1.96 -4.92
N VAL A 20 -1.09 -0.87 -4.18
CA VAL A 20 -0.03 0.14 -3.98
C VAL A 20 1.15 -0.45 -3.22
N ALA A 21 0.91 -1.27 -2.20
CA ALA A 21 1.97 -1.92 -1.44
C ALA A 21 2.82 -2.87 -2.29
N VAL A 22 2.19 -3.68 -3.15
CA VAL A 22 2.90 -4.58 -4.07
C VAL A 22 3.77 -3.78 -5.06
N LEU A 23 3.20 -2.73 -5.67
CA LEU A 23 3.95 -1.88 -6.61
C LEU A 23 5.11 -1.17 -5.92
N ALA A 24 4.89 -0.61 -4.73
CA ALA A 24 5.92 0.06 -3.95
C ALA A 24 7.03 -0.92 -3.53
N SER A 25 6.68 -2.13 -3.10
CA SER A 25 7.67 -3.17 -2.77
C SER A 25 8.51 -3.57 -3.96
N ILE A 26 7.91 -3.77 -5.15
CA ILE A 26 8.66 -4.11 -6.37
C ILE A 26 9.66 -2.99 -6.69
N ILE A 27 9.23 -1.73 -6.62
CA ILE A 27 10.10 -0.57 -6.88
C ILE A 27 11.21 -0.48 -5.83
N GLY A 28 10.88 -0.56 -4.54
CA GLY A 28 11.85 -0.48 -3.45
C GLY A 28 12.92 -1.56 -3.54
N ILE A 29 12.50 -2.82 -3.70
CA ILE A 29 13.41 -3.97 -3.88
C ILE A 29 14.27 -3.79 -5.13
N SER A 30 13.68 -3.34 -6.24
CA SER A 30 14.42 -3.12 -7.49
C SER A 30 15.51 -2.07 -7.34
N ILE A 31 15.21 -0.93 -6.69
CA ILE A 31 16.19 0.13 -6.43
C ILE A 31 17.31 -0.39 -5.53
N GLU A 32 16.95 -1.07 -4.45
CA GLU A 32 17.91 -1.60 -3.48
C GLU A 32 18.85 -2.62 -4.11
N TYR A 33 18.31 -3.49 -4.96
CA TYR A 33 19.07 -4.46 -5.72
C TYR A 33 20.00 -3.78 -6.75
N ILE A 34 19.56 -2.73 -7.43
CA ILE A 34 20.40 -2.01 -8.40
C ILE A 34 21.55 -1.27 -7.71
N VAL A 35 21.28 -0.59 -6.58
CA VAL A 35 22.24 0.28 -5.92
C VAL A 35 23.20 -0.50 -5.02
N ASN A 36 22.65 -1.40 -4.20
CA ASN A 36 23.42 -2.11 -3.17
C ASN A 36 23.74 -3.55 -3.53
N LYS A 37 23.14 -4.11 -4.60
CA LYS A 37 23.17 -5.55 -4.94
C LYS A 37 22.77 -6.45 -3.77
N ASP A 38 21.96 -5.91 -2.86
CA ASP A 38 21.53 -6.56 -1.64
C ASP A 38 20.01 -6.42 -1.48
N PHE A 39 19.42 -7.35 -0.75
CA PHE A 39 18.00 -7.37 -0.43
C PHE A 39 17.83 -7.03 1.05
N ILE A 40 17.62 -5.75 1.35
CA ILE A 40 17.39 -5.34 2.74
C ILE A 40 15.96 -5.71 3.13
N GLY A 41 15.84 -6.85 3.83
CA GLY A 41 14.55 -7.34 4.34
C GLY A 41 13.81 -6.35 5.25
N GLY A 42 14.52 -5.36 5.81
CA GLY A 42 13.95 -4.22 6.54
C GLY A 42 12.85 -3.47 5.79
N GLY A 43 12.99 -3.32 4.47
CA GLY A 43 11.98 -2.66 3.62
C GLY A 43 10.63 -3.39 3.58
N LEU A 44 10.62 -4.71 3.76
CA LEU A 44 9.38 -5.48 3.80
C LEU A 44 8.61 -5.24 5.11
N TYR A 45 9.31 -5.17 6.25
CA TYR A 45 8.68 -4.93 7.54
C TYR A 45 8.05 -3.52 7.63
N THR A 46 8.68 -2.51 7.03
CA THR A 46 8.12 -1.17 6.96
C THR A 46 6.86 -1.13 6.10
N VAL A 47 6.87 -1.75 4.92
CA VAL A 47 5.68 -1.85 4.05
C VAL A 47 4.53 -2.57 4.76
N LEU A 48 4.81 -3.70 5.42
CA LEU A 48 3.78 -4.44 6.19
C LEU A 48 3.17 -3.58 7.29
N THR A 49 3.99 -2.86 8.04
CA THR A 49 3.53 -1.95 9.09
C THR A 49 2.62 -0.85 8.53
N LEU A 50 3.01 -0.24 7.40
CA LEU A 50 2.21 0.79 6.73
C LEU A 50 0.88 0.26 6.21
N VAL A 51 0.85 -0.97 5.68
CA VAL A 51 -0.40 -1.62 5.25
C VAL A 51 -1.36 -1.80 6.43
N LEU A 52 -0.86 -2.28 7.57
CA LEU A 52 -1.67 -2.43 8.79
C LEU A 52 -2.23 -1.09 9.27
N ILE A 53 -1.41 -0.04 9.29
CA ILE A 53 -1.86 1.32 9.64
C ILE A 53 -2.94 1.81 8.68
N GLN A 54 -2.77 1.62 7.36
CA GLN A 54 -3.78 2.03 6.39
C GLN A 54 -5.10 1.27 6.55
N PHE A 55 -5.05 -0.02 6.89
CA PHE A 55 -6.25 -0.79 7.17
C PHE A 55 -7.00 -0.25 8.39
N ILE A 56 -6.29 0.13 9.46
CA ILE A 56 -6.89 0.76 10.64
C ILE A 56 -7.53 2.10 10.26
N ILE A 57 -6.87 2.92 9.45
CA ILE A 57 -7.41 4.21 8.99
C ILE A 57 -8.68 4.00 8.16
N ILE A 58 -8.69 3.06 7.21
CA ILE A 58 -9.88 2.75 6.40
C ILE A 58 -11.03 2.29 7.29
N LYS A 59 -10.77 1.41 8.26
CA LYS A 59 -11.78 0.93 9.21
C LYS A 59 -12.37 2.07 10.04
N ARG A 60 -11.54 3.00 10.53
CA ARG A 60 -12.00 4.17 11.28
C ARG A 60 -12.83 5.14 10.43
N ARG A 61 -12.46 5.34 9.15
CA ARG A 61 -13.23 6.19 8.24
C ARG A 61 -14.61 5.62 7.94
N LYS A 62 -14.69 4.31 7.63
CA LYS A 62 -15.98 3.65 7.38
C LYS A 62 -16.95 3.79 8.56
N ARG A 63 -16.47 3.60 9.80
CA ARG A 63 -17.31 3.79 10.99
C ARG A 63 -17.86 5.22 11.12
N LYS A 64 -17.05 6.23 10.77
CA LYS A 64 -17.45 7.63 10.85
C LYS A 64 -18.46 8.03 9.77
N ASP A 65 -18.49 7.34 8.64
CA ASP A 65 -19.49 7.56 7.58
C ASP A 65 -20.81 6.81 7.85
N GLU A 66 -20.84 5.88 8.82
CA GLU A 66 -22.02 5.11 9.25
C GLU A 66 -22.75 5.73 10.48
N ASP A 67 -22.09 6.66 11.19
CA ASP A 67 -22.61 7.41 12.36
C ASP A 67 -23.17 8.80 11.95
#